data_AF-A0A1B1P6M5-F1
#
_entry.id   AF-A0A1B1P6M5-F1
#
_cell.length_a   1.000
_cell.length_b   1.000
_cell.length_c   1.000
_cell.angle_alpha   90.00
_cell.angle_beta   90.00
_cell.angle_gamma   90.00
#
_symmetry.space_group_name_H-M   'P 1'
#
loop_
_entity.id
_entity.type
_entity.pdbx_description
1 polymer ?
#
loop_
_entity_poly.entity_id
_entity_poly.type
_entity_poly.pdbx_seq_one_letter_code
_entity_poly.pdbx_strand_id
1 'polypeptide(L)' 'MIIDKFKTRNNVYVLNVIYDFWGDPVIQVMENDNLIGYINERYSIDEAKFIIKEDRDYKKIIII' A
#
# COMPACT_ATOMS: atom_id res chain seq x y z
N MET A 1 11.53 1.68 -4.34
CA MET A 1 11.40 0.93 -5.61
C MET A 1 9.93 0.67 -5.87
N ILE A 2 9.40 1.02 -7.05
CA ILE A 2 7.99 0.71 -7.40
C ILE A 2 7.89 -0.80 -7.62
N ILE A 3 6.99 -1.45 -6.88
CA ILE A 3 6.70 -2.88 -7.00
C ILE A 3 5.50 -3.07 -7.91
N ASP A 4 4.48 -2.25 -7.72
CA ASP A 4 3.22 -2.37 -8.45
C ASP A 4 2.51 -1.03 -8.56
N LYS A 5 1.75 -0.87 -9.63
CA LYS A 5 0.89 0.28 -9.89
C LYS A 5 -0.40 -0.22 -10.49
N PHE A 6 -1.51 0.04 -9.82
CA PHE A 6 -2.81 -0.39 -10.27
C PHE A 6 -3.86 0.70 -10.11
N LYS A 7 -4.82 0.70 -11.03
CA LYS A 7 -6.00 1.55 -10.95
C LYS A 7 -7.13 0.71 -10.35
N THR A 8 -7.79 1.24 -9.33
CA THR A 8 -9.09 0.72 -8.92
C THR A 8 -10.08 1.87 -8.83
N ARG A 9 -11.24 1.67 -9.46
CA ARG A 9 -12.27 2.71 -9.64
C ARG A 9 -11.67 3.97 -10.30
N ASN A 10 -11.62 5.08 -9.54
CA ASN A 10 -11.12 6.38 -10.00
C ASN A 10 -9.75 6.76 -9.44
N ASN A 11 -9.15 5.93 -8.59
CA ASN A 11 -7.87 6.23 -7.95
C ASN A 11 -6.76 5.36 -8.53
N VAL A 12 -5.56 5.94 -8.59
CA VAL A 12 -4.33 5.25 -8.94
C VAL A 12 -3.59 4.94 -7.66
N TYR A 13 -3.28 3.68 -7.44
CA TYR A 13 -2.49 3.22 -6.31
C TYR A 13 -1.10 2.82 -6.77
N VAL A 14 -0.11 3.18 -5.98
CA VAL A 14 1.30 2.83 -6.19
C VAL A 14 1.82 2.18 -4.91
N LEU A 15 2.41 0.99 -5.06
CA LEU A 15 3.08 0.28 -3.99
C LEU A 15 4.59 0.38 -4.18
N ASN A 16 5.27 0.91 -3.17
CA ASN A 16 6.72 1.09 -3.19
C ASN A 16 7.37 0.33 -2.03
N VAL A 17 8.46 -0.40 -2.28
CA VAL A 17 9.39 -0.73 -1.18
C VAL A 17 10.16 0.53 -0.84
N ILE A 18 10.14 0.90 0.43
CA ILE A 18 11.08 1.84 1.03
C ILE A 18 11.74 1.18 2.24
N TYR A 19 12.74 1.83 2.82
CA TYR A 19 13.32 1.42 4.09
C TYR A 19 12.88 2.38 5.17
N ASP A 20 12.50 1.85 6.33
CA ASP A 20 12.18 2.67 7.49
C ASP A 20 13.46 3.23 8.16
N PHE A 21 13.30 3.87 9.33
CA PHE A 21 14.43 4.44 10.07
C PHE A 21 15.46 3.38 10.52
N TRP A 22 15.03 2.13 10.73
CA TRP A 22 15.87 1.02 11.16
C TRP A 22 16.52 0.28 10.00
N GLY A 23 16.16 0.63 8.75
CA GLY A 23 16.63 -0.04 7.55
C GLY A 23 15.81 -1.28 7.20
N ASP A 24 14.63 -1.44 7.79
CA ASP A 24 13.73 -2.54 7.49
C ASP A 24 12.86 -2.20 6.26
N PRO A 25 12.70 -3.14 5.31
CA PRO A 25 11.90 -2.91 4.13
C PRO A 25 10.41 -2.84 4.48
N VAL A 26 9.77 -1.71 4.15
CA VAL A 26 8.33 -1.50 4.33
C VAL A 26 7.66 -1.16 3.00
N ILE A 27 6.39 -1.52 2.87
CA ILE A 27 5.63 -1.26 1.64
C ILE A 27 4.80 0.00 1.83
N GLN A 28 5.23 1.08 1.21
CA GLN A 28 4.50 2.33 1.16
C GLN A 28 3.35 2.24 0.14
N VAL A 29 2.18 2.74 0.53
CA VAL A 29 0.98 2.83 -0.31
C VAL A 29 0.68 4.29 -0.61
N MET A 30 0.65 4.65 -1.89
CA MET A 30 0.24 5.97 -2.35
C MET A 30 -1.08 5.90 -3.12
N GLU A 31 -1.99 6.83 -2.87
CA GLU A 31 -3.25 7.03 -3.60
C GLU A 31 -3.22 8.40 -4.29
N ASN A 32 -3.32 8.40 -5.62
CA ASN A 32 -3.24 9.62 -6.44
C ASN A 32 -2.05 10.51 -6.07
N ASP A 33 -0.87 9.88 -5.95
CA ASP A 33 0.40 10.49 -5.56
C ASP A 33 0.47 11.02 -4.11
N ASN A 34 -0.55 10.77 -3.28
CA ASN A 34 -0.52 11.08 -1.85
C ASN A 34 -0.22 9.83 -1.02
N LEU A 35 0.66 9.95 -0.03
CA LEU A 35 0.91 8.88 0.93
C LEU A 35 -0.35 8.64 1.78
N ILE A 36 -0.87 7.41 1.75
CA ILE A 36 -1.98 7.01 2.62
C ILE A 36 -1.53 6.12 3.78
N GLY A 37 -0.31 5.57 3.71
CA GLY A 37 0.38 4.88 4.80
C GLY A 37 1.21 3.70 4.30
N TYR A 38 1.43 2.71 5.17
CA TYR A 38 2.24 1.53 4.90
C TYR A 38 1.42 0.25 5.05
N ILE A 39 1.68 -0.76 4.22
CA ILE A 39 1.08 -2.08 4.38
C ILE A 39 1.53 -2.64 5.73
N ASN A 40 0.55 -3.06 6.52
CA ASN A 40 0.78 -3.79 7.76
C ASN A 40 1.50 -5.11 7.47
N GLU A 41 2.60 -5.37 8.17
CA GLU A 41 3.44 -6.58 8.05
C GLU A 41 2.68 -7.91 8.13
N ARG A 42 1.46 -7.89 8.70
CA ARG A 42 0.57 -9.07 8.80
C ARG A 42 -0.07 -9.47 7.48
N TYR A 43 0.03 -8.65 6.43
CA TYR A 43 -0.58 -8.89 5.14
C TYR A 43 0.48 -8.97 4.04
N SER A 44 0.33 -9.96 3.15
CA SER A 44 1.12 -10.00 1.93
C SER A 44 0.72 -8.88 0.96
N ILE A 45 1.60 -8.57 0.01
CA ILE A 45 1.33 -7.57 -1.04
C ILE A 45 0.09 -7.94 -1.86
N ASP A 46 -0.07 -9.23 -2.19
CA ASP A 46 -1.21 -9.71 -2.97
C ASP A 46 -2.53 -9.60 -2.20
N GLU A 47 -2.55 -9.94 -0.91
CA GLU A 47 -3.72 -9.77 -0.04
C GLU A 47 -4.08 -8.30 0.13
N ALA A 48 -3.09 -7.45 0.38
CA ALA A 48 -3.30 -6.01 0.50
C ALA A 48 -3.88 -5.42 -0.78
N LYS A 49 -3.35 -5.83 -1.94
CA LYS A 49 -3.86 -5.42 -3.26
C LYS A 49 -5.28 -5.88 -3.50
N PHE A 50 -5.61 -7.12 -3.13
CA PHE A 50 -6.97 -7.65 -3.23
C PHE A 50 -7.94 -6.83 -2.37
N ILE A 51 -7.57 -6.56 -1.12
CA ILE A 51 -8.39 -5.78 -0.18
C ILE A 51 -8.55 -4.33 -0.65
N ILE A 52 -7.50 -3.66 -1.12
CA ILE A 52 -7.59 -2.28 -1.68
C ILE A 52 -8.52 -2.24 -2.89
N LYS A 53 -8.55 -3.30 -3.70
CA LYS A 53 -9.43 -3.37 -4.87
C LYS A 53 -10.89 -3.58 -4.49
N GLU A 54 -11.16 -4.45 -3.53
CA GLU A 54 -12.51 -4.86 -3.12
C GLU A 54 -13.15 -3.89 -2.10
N ASP A 55 -12.38 -3.34 -1.16
CA ASP A 55 -12.86 -2.64 0.02
C ASP A 55 -12.66 -1.10 -0.05
N ARG A 56 -13.54 -0.34 0.62
CA ARG A 56 -13.35 1.09 0.91
C ARG A 56 -12.61 1.32 2.24
N ASP A 57 -12.63 0.35 3.15
CA ASP A 57 -12.11 0.48 4.52
C ASP A 57 -10.78 -0.25 4.70
N TYR A 58 -9.88 -0.06 3.74
CA TYR A 58 -8.50 -0.57 3.76
C TYR A 58 -7.65 -0.02 4.93
N LYS A 59 -8.23 0.82 5.81
CA LYS A 59 -7.61 1.33 7.03
C LYS A 59 -7.13 0.25 7.99
N LYS A 60 -7.65 -0.98 7.88
CA LYS A 60 -7.20 -2.12 8.70
C LYS A 60 -5.84 -2.68 8.25
N ILE A 61 -5.50 -2.52 6.97
CA ILE A 61 -4.27 -3.04 6.39
C ILE A 61 -3.21 -1.94 6.18
N ILE A 62 -3.58 -0.67 6.34
CA ILE A 62 -2.68 0.47 6.24
C ILE A 62 -2.41 1.04 7.64
N ILE A 63 -1.14 1.09 8.02
CA ILE A 63 -0.66 1.73 9.25
C ILE A 63 -0.13 3.14 8.89
N ILE A 64 -0.44 4.13 9.73
CA ILE A 64 0.01 5.53 9.62
C ILE A 64 1.09 5.79 10.67
#